data_AF-A0A9X1YWV7-F1
#
_entry.id   AF-A0A9X1YWV7-F1
#
_cell.length_a   1.000
_cell.length_b   1.000
_cell.length_c   1.000
_cell.angle_alpha   90.00
_cell.angle_beta   90.00
_cell.angle_gamma   90.00
#
_symmetry.space_group_name_H-M   'P 1'
#
loop_
_entity.id
_entity.type
_entity.pdbx_description
1 polymer ?
#
loop_
_entity_poly.entity_id
_entity_poly.type
_entity_poly.pdbx_seq_one_letter_code
_entity_poly.pdbx_strand_id
1 'polypeptide(L)'
;MAEVNVVDSILSVSFWLGGAVGMVVVYSKSYLGEKGKNYANKEDFNLLKDQLSQNTKAVKEIEGAISERGWINQQVWLRRQDSYEKIFTYLSIVLKYVTKEAEGYFEYYELYHNYPGVHNSPYNYDQAEEWSLEMSLENLAKERAQADWKADKEAYEAKKKDVFEIAKSKELKSSYEQAMIELKDFVELKAIYLNEDIPRIVSELDSSLITIHEYEAWGDHFERLYSHTAGSIKKLREICKFELGIVKVLSTQE
;
A
#
# COMPACT_ATOMS: atom_id res chain seq x y z
N MET A 1 -85.71 -41.19 -76.39
CA MET A 1 -84.57 -41.93 -75.82
C MET A 1 -83.40 -40.96 -75.83
N ALA A 2 -83.02 -40.41 -74.69
CA ALA A 2 -81.87 -39.52 -74.62
C ALA A 2 -80.62 -40.40 -74.61
N GLU A 3 -79.91 -40.46 -75.73
CA GLU A 3 -78.57 -41.03 -75.75
C GLU A 3 -77.69 -40.12 -74.92
N VAL A 4 -77.44 -40.53 -73.67
CA VAL A 4 -76.40 -39.92 -72.86
C VAL A 4 -75.11 -40.19 -73.60
N ASN A 5 -74.57 -39.16 -74.22
CA ASN A 5 -73.31 -39.21 -74.95
C ASN A 5 -72.23 -39.60 -73.95
N VAL A 6 -71.85 -40.88 -73.96
CA VAL A 6 -70.94 -41.50 -72.99
C VAL A 6 -69.63 -40.71 -72.88
N VAL A 7 -69.24 -40.06 -73.98
CA VAL A 7 -68.09 -39.15 -74.07
C VAL A 7 -68.26 -37.89 -73.20
N ASP A 8 -69.41 -37.21 -73.22
CA ASP A 8 -69.65 -35.98 -72.43
C ASP A 8 -69.76 -36.28 -70.92
N SER A 9 -70.35 -37.43 -70.57
CA SER A 9 -70.41 -37.90 -69.17
C SER A 9 -69.02 -38.26 -68.63
N ILE A 10 -68.19 -38.95 -69.42
CA ILE A 10 -66.80 -39.25 -69.08
C ILE A 10 -65.96 -37.98 -68.96
N LEU A 11 -66.14 -37.01 -69.86
CA LEU A 11 -65.42 -35.73 -69.82
C LEU A 11 -65.78 -34.90 -68.59
N SER A 12 -67.07 -34.84 -68.20
CA SER A 12 -67.49 -34.12 -67.00
C SER A 12 -67.01 -34.79 -65.70
N VAL A 13 -67.06 -36.12 -65.60
CA VAL A 13 -66.56 -36.88 -64.45
C VAL A 13 -65.04 -36.74 -64.33
N SER A 14 -64.32 -36.76 -65.45
CA SER A 14 -62.86 -36.54 -65.49
C SER A 14 -62.46 -35.12 -65.06
N PHE A 15 -63.26 -34.11 -65.41
CA PHE A 15 -63.05 -32.73 -64.99
C PHE A 15 -63.27 -32.53 -63.48
N TRP A 16 -64.34 -33.11 -62.90
CA TRP A 16 -64.59 -33.08 -61.46
C TRP A 16 -63.56 -33.89 -60.65
N LEU A 17 -63.13 -35.05 -61.16
CA LEU A 17 -62.03 -35.83 -60.56
C LEU A 17 -60.70 -35.07 -60.61
N GLY A 18 -60.37 -34.44 -61.73
CA GLY A 18 -59.18 -33.60 -61.86
C GLY A 18 -59.19 -32.42 -60.88
N GLY A 19 -60.35 -31.74 -60.73
CA GLY A 19 -60.53 -30.66 -59.77
C GLY A 19 -60.42 -31.09 -58.30
N ALA A 20 -61.00 -32.24 -57.95
CA ALA A 20 -60.93 -32.79 -56.59
C ALA A 20 -59.50 -33.21 -56.20
N VAL A 21 -58.78 -33.86 -57.12
CA VAL A 21 -57.36 -34.24 -56.91
C VAL A 21 -56.49 -32.98 -56.77
N GLY A 22 -56.73 -31.94 -57.57
CA GLY A 22 -56.05 -30.66 -57.46
C GLY A 22 -56.23 -30.00 -56.08
N MET A 23 -57.46 -29.98 -55.54
CA MET A 23 -57.72 -29.41 -54.21
C MET A 23 -57.05 -30.19 -53.08
N VAL A 24 -57.05 -31.53 -53.14
CA VAL A 24 -56.38 -32.36 -52.14
C VAL A 24 -54.87 -32.14 -52.16
N VAL A 25 -54.26 -32.01 -53.35
CA VAL A 25 -52.82 -31.75 -53.50
C VAL A 25 -52.45 -30.36 -52.97
N VAL A 26 -53.24 -29.32 -53.27
CA VAL A 26 -52.99 -27.95 -52.79
C VAL A 26 -53.17 -27.85 -51.27
N TYR A 27 -54.25 -28.42 -50.73
CA TYR A 27 -54.51 -28.39 -49.29
C TYR A 27 -53.45 -29.17 -48.50
N SER A 28 -53.04 -30.34 -49.02
CA SER A 28 -51.97 -31.13 -48.41
C SER A 28 -50.62 -30.41 -48.46
N LYS A 29 -50.28 -29.74 -49.58
CA LYS A 29 -49.07 -28.91 -49.68
C LYS A 29 -49.10 -27.73 -48.70
N SER A 30 -50.23 -27.03 -48.57
CA SER A 30 -50.35 -25.92 -47.62
C SER A 30 -50.23 -26.40 -46.17
N TYR A 31 -50.94 -27.47 -45.81
CA TYR A 31 -50.92 -28.04 -44.47
C TYR A 31 -49.54 -28.60 -44.07
N LEU A 32 -48.86 -29.30 -44.99
CA LEU A 32 -47.49 -29.77 -44.77
C LEU A 32 -46.50 -28.59 -44.69
N GLY A 33 -46.69 -27.55 -45.50
CA GLY A 33 -45.90 -26.32 -45.45
C GLY A 33 -46.06 -25.57 -44.13
N GLU A 34 -47.29 -25.42 -43.62
CA GLU A 34 -47.60 -24.81 -42.34
C GLU A 34 -47.01 -25.62 -41.17
N LYS A 35 -47.16 -26.95 -41.20
CA LYS A 35 -46.56 -27.83 -40.19
C LYS A 35 -45.04 -27.83 -40.23
N GLY A 36 -44.44 -27.80 -41.42
CA GLY A 36 -42.99 -27.67 -41.58
C GLY A 36 -42.47 -26.36 -41.00
N LYS A 37 -43.15 -25.23 -41.30
CA LYS A 37 -42.83 -23.91 -40.72
C LYS A 37 -43.00 -23.88 -39.20
N ASN A 38 -44.10 -24.44 -38.68
CA ASN A 38 -44.34 -24.51 -37.24
C ASN A 38 -43.34 -25.42 -36.51
N TYR A 39 -42.89 -26.50 -37.16
CA TYR A 39 -41.86 -27.37 -36.62
C TYR A 39 -40.50 -26.67 -36.61
N ALA A 40 -40.11 -26.04 -37.71
CA ALA A 40 -38.89 -25.23 -37.80
C ALA A 40 -38.88 -24.09 -36.77
N ASN A 41 -39.98 -23.34 -36.63
CA ASN A 41 -40.10 -22.29 -35.61
C ASN A 41 -40.00 -22.83 -34.18
N LYS A 42 -40.53 -24.03 -33.91
CA LYS A 42 -40.44 -24.66 -32.59
C LYS A 42 -39.02 -25.14 -32.30
N GLU A 43 -38.32 -25.66 -33.31
CA GLU A 43 -36.93 -26.05 -33.24
C GLU A 43 -36.03 -24.82 -32.99
N ASP A 44 -36.22 -23.76 -33.76
CA ASP A 44 -35.53 -22.47 -33.58
C ASP A 44 -35.79 -21.87 -32.19
N PHE A 45 -37.03 -21.94 -31.69
CA PHE A 45 -37.36 -21.48 -30.35
C PHE A 45 -36.68 -22.29 -29.25
N ASN A 46 -36.62 -23.62 -29.41
CA ASN A 46 -35.91 -24.48 -28.46
C ASN A 46 -34.40 -24.20 -28.49
N LEU A 47 -33.84 -23.96 -29.67
CA LEU A 47 -32.43 -23.62 -29.86
C LEU A 47 -32.10 -22.26 -29.25
N LEU A 48 -32.94 -21.25 -29.46
CA LEU A 48 -32.84 -19.93 -28.82
C LEU A 48 -32.92 -20.02 -27.29
N LYS A 49 -33.83 -20.84 -26.76
CA LYS A 49 -33.97 -21.06 -25.31
C LYS A 49 -32.73 -21.73 -24.73
N ASP A 50 -32.15 -22.70 -25.44
CA ASP A 50 -30.94 -23.38 -25.00
C ASP A 50 -29.73 -22.43 -25.04
N GLN A 51 -29.56 -21.67 -26.13
CA GLN A 51 -28.54 -20.62 -26.22
C GLN A 51 -28.67 -19.58 -25.10
N LEU A 52 -29.88 -19.13 -24.77
CA LEU A 52 -30.11 -18.19 -23.66
C LEU A 52 -29.75 -18.81 -22.31
N SER A 53 -30.10 -20.08 -22.09
CA SER A 53 -29.75 -20.84 -20.88
C SER A 53 -28.24 -20.99 -20.74
N GLN A 54 -27.55 -21.37 -21.81
CA GLN A 54 -26.09 -21.50 -21.85
C GLN A 54 -25.40 -20.16 -21.60
N ASN A 55 -25.85 -19.08 -22.26
CA ASN A 55 -25.31 -17.73 -22.03
C ASN A 55 -25.54 -17.26 -20.59
N THR A 56 -26.72 -17.50 -20.01
CA THR A 56 -27.01 -17.12 -18.63
C THR A 56 -26.12 -17.87 -17.64
N LYS A 57 -25.87 -19.16 -17.87
CA LYS A 57 -24.94 -19.95 -17.04
C LYS A 57 -23.52 -19.40 -17.15
N ALA A 58 -23.03 -19.18 -18.37
CA ALA A 58 -21.71 -18.62 -18.60
C ALA A 58 -21.51 -17.26 -17.93
N VAL A 59 -22.50 -16.35 -18.04
CA VAL A 59 -22.44 -15.04 -17.36
C VAL A 59 -22.40 -15.20 -15.85
N LYS A 60 -23.24 -16.06 -15.26
CA LYS A 60 -23.24 -16.29 -13.81
C LYS A 60 -21.93 -16.90 -13.30
N GLU A 61 -21.33 -17.81 -14.07
CA GLU A 61 -20.02 -18.37 -13.73
C GLU A 61 -18.93 -17.31 -13.79
N ILE A 62 -18.94 -16.44 -14.81
CA ILE A 62 -18.01 -15.31 -14.93
C ILE A 62 -18.21 -14.33 -13.76
N GLU A 63 -19.44 -13.93 -13.46
CA GLU A 63 -19.77 -13.05 -12.34
C GLU A 63 -19.31 -13.66 -11.01
N GLY A 64 -19.57 -14.95 -10.79
CA GLY A 64 -19.11 -15.69 -9.62
C GLY A 64 -17.59 -15.67 -9.49
N ALA A 65 -16.86 -15.98 -10.56
CA ALA A 65 -15.40 -15.97 -10.58
C ALA A 65 -14.81 -14.57 -10.37
N ILE A 66 -15.43 -13.53 -10.96
CA ILE A 66 -15.03 -12.14 -10.74
C ILE A 66 -15.26 -11.75 -9.27
N SER A 67 -16.41 -12.11 -8.71
CA SER A 67 -16.75 -11.82 -7.31
C SER A 67 -15.78 -12.52 -6.36
N GLU A 68 -15.46 -13.80 -6.60
CA GLU A 68 -14.51 -14.56 -5.79
C GLU A 68 -13.10 -13.97 -5.86
N ARG A 69 -12.60 -13.66 -7.07
CA ARG A 69 -11.31 -12.98 -7.25
C ARG A 69 -11.28 -11.61 -6.57
N GLY A 70 -12.37 -10.85 -6.69
CA GLY A 70 -12.52 -9.55 -6.02
C GLY A 70 -12.44 -9.69 -4.50
N TRP A 71 -13.14 -10.67 -3.94
CA TRP A 71 -13.10 -10.96 -2.51
C TRP A 71 -11.72 -11.43 -2.04
N ILE A 72 -11.06 -12.34 -2.75
CA ILE A 72 -9.69 -12.78 -2.44
C ILE A 72 -8.73 -11.59 -2.46
N ASN A 73 -8.82 -10.72 -3.47
CA ASN A 73 -7.99 -9.53 -3.57
C ASN A 73 -8.22 -8.57 -2.39
N GLN A 74 -9.47 -8.39 -1.95
CA GLN A 74 -9.79 -7.60 -0.75
C GLN A 74 -9.16 -8.22 0.50
N GLN A 75 -9.22 -9.55 0.66
CA GLN A 75 -8.59 -10.23 1.79
C GLN A 75 -7.07 -10.06 1.78
N VAL A 76 -6.42 -10.24 0.62
CA VAL A 76 -4.97 -10.02 0.48
C VAL A 76 -4.60 -8.58 0.78
N TRP A 77 -5.39 -7.62 0.29
CA TRP A 77 -5.18 -6.20 0.56
C TRP A 77 -5.26 -5.88 2.05
N LEU A 78 -6.28 -6.39 2.76
CA LEU A 78 -6.42 -6.22 4.21
C LEU A 78 -5.22 -6.83 4.95
N ARG A 79 -4.77 -8.03 4.55
CA ARG A 79 -3.58 -8.66 5.16
C ARG A 79 -2.30 -7.86 4.93
N ARG A 80 -2.15 -7.22 3.77
CA ARG A 80 -1.04 -6.30 3.50
C ARG A 80 -1.12 -5.07 4.40
N GLN A 81 -2.28 -4.43 4.48
CA GLN A 81 -2.50 -3.26 5.34
C GLN A 81 -2.13 -3.59 6.80
N ASP A 82 -2.71 -4.65 7.37
CA ASP A 82 -2.44 -5.10 8.74
C ASP A 82 -0.94 -5.33 8.96
N SER A 83 -0.26 -5.92 7.97
CA SER A 83 1.17 -6.20 8.05
C SER A 83 2.00 -4.91 8.06
N TYR A 84 1.67 -3.94 7.20
CA TYR A 84 2.33 -2.64 7.19
C TYR A 84 2.10 -1.85 8.47
N GLU A 85 0.87 -1.82 9.01
CA GLU A 85 0.58 -1.16 10.28
C GLU A 85 1.43 -1.70 11.42
N LYS A 86 1.57 -3.03 11.48
CA LYS A 86 2.41 -3.69 12.48
C LYS A 86 3.89 -3.35 12.30
N ILE A 87 4.40 -3.40 11.07
CA ILE A 87 5.77 -3.01 10.73
C ILE A 87 6.06 -1.55 11.15
N PHE A 88 5.16 -0.61 10.82
CA PHE A 88 5.35 0.79 11.19
C PHE A 88 5.25 1.02 12.70
N THR A 89 4.47 0.22 13.43
CA THR A 89 4.44 0.26 14.89
C THR A 89 5.83 -0.05 15.46
N TYR A 90 6.46 -1.13 15.02
CA TYR A 90 7.81 -1.48 15.47
C TYR A 90 8.86 -0.44 15.07
N LEU A 91 8.83 0.01 13.82
CA LEU A 91 9.75 1.03 13.33
C LEU A 91 9.61 2.37 14.06
N SER A 92 8.40 2.71 14.54
CA SER A 92 8.19 3.92 15.33
C SER A 92 8.91 3.86 16.69
N ILE A 93 8.95 2.68 17.32
CA ILE A 93 9.67 2.44 18.57
C ILE A 93 11.17 2.56 18.32
N VAL A 94 11.66 1.97 17.22
CA VAL A 94 13.06 2.05 16.80
C VAL A 94 13.48 3.50 16.57
N LEU A 95 12.71 4.26 15.78
CA LEU A 95 12.99 5.67 15.52
C LEU A 95 12.98 6.50 16.80
N LYS A 96 12.05 6.23 17.72
CA LYS A 96 11.96 6.93 19.01
C LYS A 96 13.22 6.71 19.85
N TYR A 97 13.73 5.49 19.92
CA TYR A 97 14.98 5.19 20.63
C TYR A 97 16.18 5.88 19.98
N VAL A 98 16.36 5.73 18.67
CA VAL A 98 17.49 6.33 17.93
C VAL A 98 17.49 7.86 18.07
N THR A 99 16.32 8.49 17.97
CA THR A 99 16.18 9.94 18.16
C THR A 99 16.56 10.34 19.58
N LYS A 100 16.13 9.57 20.59
CA LYS A 100 16.43 9.85 22.00
C LYS A 100 17.92 9.74 22.31
N GLU A 101 18.60 8.74 21.76
CA GLU A 101 20.06 8.57 21.91
C GLU A 101 20.81 9.73 21.25
N ALA A 102 20.42 10.13 20.03
CA ALA A 102 20.99 11.27 19.34
C ALA A 102 20.81 12.57 20.13
N GLU A 103 19.59 12.85 20.61
CA GLU A 103 19.30 14.00 21.49
C GLU A 103 20.20 14.00 22.73
N GLY A 104 20.35 12.84 23.39
CA GLY A 104 21.17 12.73 24.59
C GLY A 104 22.66 13.03 24.32
N TYR A 105 23.17 12.62 23.16
CA TYR A 105 24.51 12.98 22.73
C TYR A 105 24.66 14.47 22.44
N PHE A 106 23.72 15.08 21.71
CA PHE A 106 23.80 16.52 21.41
C PHE A 106 23.65 17.38 22.67
N GLU A 107 22.76 17.02 23.60
CA GLU A 107 22.61 17.65 24.92
C GLU A 107 23.95 17.58 25.70
N TYR A 108 24.61 16.42 25.71
CA TYR A 108 25.95 16.27 26.29
C TYR A 108 27.01 17.10 25.57
N TYR A 109 27.04 17.07 24.24
CA TYR A 109 28.05 17.77 23.44
C TYR A 109 27.96 19.29 23.65
N GLU A 110 26.75 19.87 23.59
CA GLU A 110 26.52 21.28 23.84
C GLU A 110 27.00 21.70 25.24
N LEU A 111 26.66 20.92 26.27
CA LEU A 111 27.07 21.23 27.65
C LEU A 111 28.57 21.12 27.87
N TYR A 112 29.27 20.21 27.21
CA TYR A 112 30.68 19.94 27.52
C TYR A 112 31.68 20.54 26.53
N HIS A 113 31.25 20.88 25.31
CA HIS A 113 32.13 21.43 24.25
C HIS A 113 31.80 22.88 23.86
N ASN A 114 30.59 23.39 24.13
CA ASN A 114 30.22 24.80 23.90
C ASN A 114 30.28 25.64 25.19
N TYR A 115 31.42 25.65 25.88
CA TYR A 115 31.59 26.47 27.09
C TYR A 115 31.55 27.98 26.77
N PRO A 116 30.70 28.78 27.44
CA PRO A 116 30.65 30.22 27.23
C PRO A 116 31.96 30.89 27.69
N GLY A 117 32.76 31.34 26.71
CA GLY A 117 34.01 32.05 26.92
C GLY A 117 35.24 31.53 26.15
N VAL A 118 35.14 30.46 25.36
CA VAL A 118 36.30 29.87 24.62
C VAL A 118 36.45 30.40 23.19
N HIS A 119 35.55 31.24 22.68
CA HIS A 119 35.83 31.94 21.44
C HIS A 119 36.82 33.08 21.70
N ASN A 120 38.10 32.80 21.42
CA ASN A 120 39.16 33.80 21.35
C ASN A 120 38.74 34.90 20.37
N SER A 121 38.37 36.06 20.91
CA SER A 121 38.16 37.26 20.12
C SER A 121 39.50 37.65 19.46
N PRO A 122 39.60 37.72 18.12
CA PRO A 122 40.85 37.97 17.42
C PRO A 122 41.22 39.48 17.36
N TYR A 123 40.85 40.27 18.37
CA TYR A 123 40.98 41.72 18.31
C TYR A 123 42.30 42.24 18.90
N ASN A 124 43.10 42.84 18.02
CA ASN A 124 44.29 43.63 18.33
C ASN A 124 43.94 44.86 19.17
N TYR A 125 44.70 45.07 20.24
CA TYR A 125 44.64 46.23 21.14
C TYR A 125 45.12 47.49 20.41
N ASP A 126 44.21 48.40 20.01
CA ASP A 126 44.61 49.75 19.59
C ASP A 126 43.54 50.86 19.70
N GLN A 127 42.43 50.67 20.43
CA GLN A 127 41.34 51.67 20.51
C GLN A 127 40.70 51.76 21.93
N ALA A 128 41.53 51.93 22.96
CA ALA A 128 41.16 51.68 24.36
C ALA A 128 40.15 52.62 25.08
N GLU A 129 39.58 53.67 24.46
CA GLU A 129 38.81 54.68 25.22
C GLU A 129 37.27 54.59 25.13
N GLU A 130 36.70 54.12 24.02
CA GLU A 130 35.24 53.88 23.90
C GLU A 130 34.83 52.48 24.42
N TRP A 131 35.82 51.65 24.73
CA TRP A 131 35.71 50.21 24.99
C TRP A 131 35.38 49.82 26.44
N SER A 132 35.41 50.75 27.40
CA SER A 132 35.22 50.37 28.82
C SER A 132 33.80 49.91 29.16
N LEU A 133 32.77 50.58 28.60
CA LEU A 133 31.38 50.22 28.81
C LEU A 133 31.02 48.93 28.05
N GLU A 134 31.41 48.84 26.78
CA GLU A 134 31.15 47.66 25.94
C GLU A 134 31.83 46.40 26.49
N MET A 135 33.08 46.52 26.94
CA MET A 135 33.81 45.42 27.60
C MET A 135 33.18 45.04 28.94
N SER A 136 32.65 45.99 29.71
CA SER A 136 31.91 45.68 30.94
C SER A 136 30.59 44.94 30.66
N LEU A 137 29.87 45.31 29.59
CA LEU A 137 28.65 44.62 29.16
C LEU A 137 28.95 43.22 28.61
N GLU A 138 30.04 43.07 27.84
CA GLU A 138 30.49 41.78 27.33
C GLU A 138 30.92 40.84 28.48
N ASN A 139 31.63 41.36 29.47
CA ASN A 139 32.01 40.59 30.66
C ASN A 139 30.79 40.17 31.49
N LEU A 140 29.82 41.08 31.71
CA LEU A 140 28.56 40.74 32.37
C LEU A 140 27.75 39.68 31.58
N ALA A 141 27.77 39.75 30.25
CA ALA A 141 27.12 38.74 29.40
C ALA A 141 27.83 37.38 29.51
N LYS A 142 29.17 37.36 29.56
CA LYS A 142 29.96 36.13 29.79
C LYS A 142 29.69 35.54 31.17
N GLU A 143 29.66 36.36 32.22
CA GLU A 143 29.34 35.91 33.58
C GLU A 143 27.95 35.29 33.68
N ARG A 144 26.93 35.92 33.05
CA ARG A 144 25.58 35.36 32.98
C ARG A 144 25.56 34.05 32.22
N ALA A 145 26.15 34.00 31.03
CA ALA A 145 26.21 32.79 30.22
C ALA A 145 26.94 31.64 30.96
N GLN A 146 27.97 31.93 31.74
CA GLN A 146 28.65 30.94 32.58
C GLN A 146 27.77 30.46 33.75
N ALA A 147 27.01 31.35 34.37
CA ALA A 147 26.08 30.99 35.43
C ALA A 147 24.94 30.10 34.89
N ASP A 148 24.36 30.47 33.76
CA ASP A 148 23.31 29.70 33.07
C ASP A 148 23.83 28.31 32.66
N TRP A 149 25.00 28.26 32.00
CA TRP A 149 25.66 27.00 31.63
C TRP A 149 25.92 26.09 32.84
N LYS A 150 26.35 26.66 33.97
CA LYS A 150 26.61 25.89 35.19
C LYS A 150 25.30 25.32 35.75
N ALA A 151 24.23 26.10 35.76
CA ALA A 151 22.91 25.65 36.19
C ALA A 151 22.39 24.53 35.27
N ASP A 152 22.51 24.68 33.95
CA ASP A 152 22.10 23.66 32.98
C ASP A 152 22.90 22.36 33.14
N LYS A 153 24.21 22.47 33.37
CA LYS A 153 25.08 21.32 33.63
C LYS A 153 24.71 20.62 34.94
N GLU A 154 24.44 21.35 36.01
CA GLU A 154 23.99 20.77 37.28
C GLU A 154 22.62 20.08 37.13
N ALA A 155 21.69 20.67 36.37
CA ALA A 155 20.40 20.08 36.07
C ALA A 155 20.53 18.79 35.24
N TYR A 156 21.41 18.77 34.23
CA TYR A 156 21.71 17.58 33.42
C TYR A 156 22.28 16.44 34.29
N GLU A 157 23.25 16.74 35.15
CA GLU A 157 23.85 15.74 36.05
C GLU A 157 22.85 15.21 37.09
N ALA A 158 21.93 16.05 37.56
CA ALA A 158 20.84 15.63 38.45
C ALA A 158 19.86 14.69 37.72
N LYS A 159 19.44 15.05 36.51
CA LYS A 159 18.56 14.25 35.64
C LYS A 159 19.16 12.87 35.32
N LYS A 160 20.47 12.80 35.07
CA LYS A 160 21.17 11.53 34.79
C LYS A 160 21.21 10.58 35.99
N LYS A 161 21.10 11.11 37.22
CA LYS A 161 21.06 10.33 38.47
C LYS A 161 19.63 10.04 38.92
N ASP A 162 18.65 10.68 38.31
CA ASP A 162 17.26 10.48 38.65
C ASP A 162 16.83 9.04 38.32
N VAL A 163 16.27 8.35 39.32
CA VAL A 163 15.92 6.94 39.22
C VAL A 163 14.83 6.72 38.16
N PHE A 164 13.91 7.68 38.01
CA PHE A 164 12.81 7.59 37.06
C PHE A 164 13.32 7.76 35.62
N GLU A 165 14.19 8.72 35.35
CA GLU A 165 14.79 8.90 34.02
C GLU A 165 15.70 7.73 33.62
N ILE A 166 16.47 7.16 34.56
CA ILE A 166 17.24 5.93 34.32
C ILE A 166 16.30 4.76 33.96
N ALA A 167 15.22 4.58 34.72
CA ALA A 167 14.25 3.52 34.47
C ALA A 167 13.59 3.67 33.08
N LYS A 168 13.20 4.90 32.72
CA LYS A 168 12.60 5.24 31.44
C LYS A 168 13.53 5.01 30.25
N SER A 169 14.82 5.37 30.36
CA SER A 169 15.83 5.08 29.33
C SER A 169 16.02 3.57 29.16
N LYS A 170 16.10 2.82 30.27
CA LYS A 170 16.20 1.35 30.25
C LYS A 170 14.98 0.69 29.63
N GLU A 171 13.78 1.15 29.96
CA GLU A 171 12.53 0.66 29.37
C GLU A 171 12.46 0.93 27.87
N LEU A 172 12.87 2.13 27.44
CA LEU A 172 12.91 2.49 26.02
C LEU A 172 13.90 1.60 25.25
N LYS A 173 15.08 1.36 25.82
CA LYS A 173 16.07 0.45 25.23
C LYS A 173 15.53 -0.98 25.11
N SER A 174 14.93 -1.50 26.19
CA SER A 174 14.29 -2.82 26.18
C SER A 174 13.17 -2.91 25.14
N SER A 175 12.37 -1.86 25.00
CA SER A 175 11.28 -1.80 24.02
C SER A 175 11.82 -1.77 22.59
N TYR A 176 12.92 -1.06 22.36
CA TYR A 176 13.62 -1.03 21.08
C TYR A 176 14.16 -2.41 20.69
N GLU A 177 14.88 -3.08 21.60
CA GLU A 177 15.45 -4.40 21.37
C GLU A 177 14.35 -5.41 21.02
N GLN A 178 13.26 -5.40 21.79
CA GLN A 178 12.10 -6.24 21.53
C GLN A 178 11.43 -5.91 20.19
N ALA A 179 11.26 -4.63 19.87
CA ALA A 179 10.65 -4.19 18.61
C ALA A 179 11.48 -4.62 17.39
N MET A 180 12.82 -4.61 17.47
CA MET A 180 13.69 -5.08 16.39
C MET A 180 13.59 -6.59 16.18
N ILE A 181 13.51 -7.37 17.26
CA ILE A 181 13.30 -8.83 17.18
C ILE A 181 11.95 -9.11 16.55
N GLU A 182 10.88 -8.51 17.08
CA GLU A 182 9.52 -8.73 16.58
C GLU A 182 9.37 -8.26 15.13
N LEU A 183 10.04 -7.17 14.73
CA LEU A 183 10.03 -6.70 13.34
C LEU A 183 10.62 -7.73 12.38
N LYS A 184 11.79 -8.30 12.71
CA LYS A 184 12.45 -9.31 11.86
C LYS A 184 11.59 -10.56 11.73
N ASP A 185 11.18 -11.11 12.87
CA ASP A 185 10.38 -12.34 12.93
C ASP A 185 9.06 -12.15 12.15
N PHE A 186 8.43 -10.99 12.32
CA PHE A 186 7.17 -10.68 11.64
C PHE A 186 7.35 -10.55 10.12
N VAL A 187 8.41 -9.87 9.67
CA VAL A 187 8.69 -9.69 8.24
C VAL A 187 9.03 -11.01 7.57
N GLU A 188 9.79 -11.88 8.22
CA GLU A 188 10.07 -13.23 7.74
C GLU A 188 8.78 -14.06 7.64
N LEU A 189 7.96 -14.06 8.70
CA LEU A 189 6.69 -14.80 8.73
C LEU A 189 5.69 -14.31 7.66
N LYS A 190 5.68 -13.00 7.37
CA LYS A 190 4.74 -12.36 6.45
C LYS A 190 5.31 -12.13 5.05
N ALA A 191 6.51 -12.63 4.74
CA ALA A 191 7.18 -12.42 3.47
C ALA A 191 6.29 -12.73 2.24
N ILE A 192 5.42 -13.75 2.33
CA ILE A 192 4.51 -14.14 1.24
C ILE A 192 3.48 -13.05 0.86
N TYR A 193 3.18 -12.13 1.78
CA TYR A 193 2.20 -11.06 1.56
C TYR A 193 2.87 -9.71 1.28
N LEU A 194 4.14 -9.58 1.63
CA LEU A 194 4.91 -8.34 1.57
C LEU A 194 5.70 -8.24 0.26
N ASN A 195 6.14 -7.02 -0.06
CA ASN A 195 7.10 -6.81 -1.12
C ASN A 195 8.44 -7.50 -0.80
N GLU A 196 9.10 -8.05 -1.82
CA GLU A 196 10.41 -8.72 -1.70
C GLU A 196 11.52 -7.80 -1.17
N ASP A 197 11.36 -6.48 -1.32
CA ASP A 197 12.31 -5.50 -0.79
C ASP A 197 12.18 -5.27 0.72
N ILE A 198 11.04 -5.62 1.36
CA ILE A 198 10.83 -5.34 2.78
C ILE A 198 11.84 -6.09 3.67
N PRO A 199 12.04 -7.42 3.52
CA PRO A 199 13.07 -8.13 4.28
C PRO A 199 14.47 -7.55 4.09
N ARG A 200 14.82 -7.17 2.87
CA ARG A 200 16.12 -6.57 2.54
C ARG A 200 16.32 -5.26 3.28
N ILE A 201 15.36 -4.35 3.24
CA ILE A 201 15.49 -3.04 3.91
C ILE A 201 15.56 -3.20 5.43
N VAL A 202 14.80 -4.14 6.01
CA VAL A 202 14.84 -4.42 7.45
C VAL A 202 16.19 -5.01 7.87
N SER A 203 16.78 -5.89 7.06
CA SER A 203 18.12 -6.44 7.31
C SER A 203 19.23 -5.38 7.17
N GLU A 204 19.14 -4.49 6.18
CA GLU A 204 20.05 -3.35 6.03
C GLU A 204 19.95 -2.39 7.22
N LEU A 205 18.72 -2.12 7.70
CA LEU A 205 18.49 -1.30 8.89
C LEU A 205 19.14 -1.92 10.12
N ASP A 206 18.87 -3.19 10.39
CA ASP A 206 19.43 -3.90 11.53
C ASP A 206 20.97 -3.89 11.54
N SER A 207 21.56 -4.18 10.37
CA SER A 207 23.02 -4.15 10.22
C SER A 207 23.58 -2.76 10.53
N SER A 208 22.92 -1.70 10.05
CA SER A 208 23.33 -0.31 10.32
C SER A 208 23.26 0.04 11.81
N LEU A 209 22.21 -0.42 12.50
CA LEU A 209 21.98 -0.16 13.93
C LEU A 209 22.99 -0.86 14.85
N ILE A 210 23.52 -2.01 14.45
CA ILE A 210 24.51 -2.77 15.23
C ILE A 210 25.94 -2.33 14.91
N THR A 211 26.17 -1.76 13.73
CA THR A 211 27.52 -1.40 13.28
C THR A 211 28.01 -0.10 13.92
N ILE A 212 29.19 -0.18 14.55
CA ILE A 212 29.96 0.96 15.02
C ILE A 212 31.23 1.03 14.16
N HIS A 213 31.46 2.17 13.51
CA HIS A 213 32.65 2.37 12.68
C HIS A 213 33.77 3.01 13.52
N GLU A 214 34.97 2.43 13.52
CA GLU A 214 36.09 2.92 14.34
C GLU A 214 36.55 4.34 14.00
N TYR A 215 36.29 4.79 12.77
CA TYR A 215 36.66 6.12 12.27
C TYR A 215 35.55 7.17 12.42
N GLU A 216 34.39 6.79 12.96
CA GLU A 216 33.20 7.63 13.04
C GLU A 216 33.16 8.38 14.37
N ALA A 217 33.07 9.72 14.31
CA ALA A 217 32.83 10.51 15.51
C ALA A 217 31.42 10.22 16.04
N TRP A 218 31.20 10.35 17.35
CA TRP A 218 29.89 10.06 17.95
C TRP A 218 28.74 10.87 17.33
N GLY A 219 28.98 12.13 16.93
CA GLY A 219 27.97 12.92 16.21
C GLY A 219 27.58 12.29 14.88
N ASP A 220 28.57 11.95 14.06
CA ASP A 220 28.38 11.28 12.77
C ASP A 220 27.66 9.93 12.93
N HIS A 221 28.01 9.20 14.01
CA HIS A 221 27.36 7.94 14.37
C HIS A 221 25.86 8.11 14.57
N PHE A 222 25.45 9.03 15.44
CA PHE A 222 24.03 9.25 15.72
C PHE A 222 23.28 9.82 14.51
N GLU A 223 23.93 10.69 13.72
CA GLU A 223 23.35 11.19 12.46
C GLU A 223 23.12 10.06 11.46
N ARG A 224 24.10 9.15 11.30
CA ARG A 224 23.95 7.96 10.45
C ARG A 224 22.82 7.07 10.92
N LEU A 225 22.75 6.74 12.21
CA LEU A 225 21.67 5.90 12.76
C LEU A 225 20.30 6.51 12.49
N TYR A 226 20.15 7.81 12.74
CA TYR A 226 18.91 8.54 12.48
C TYR A 226 18.56 8.54 10.99
N SER A 227 19.50 8.91 10.13
CA SER A 227 19.33 9.01 8.68
C SER A 227 18.97 7.66 8.07
N HIS A 228 19.65 6.59 8.46
CA HIS A 228 19.34 5.23 8.01
C HIS A 228 17.95 4.78 8.49
N THR A 229 17.59 5.04 9.76
CA THR A 229 16.29 4.66 10.30
C THR A 229 15.15 5.41 9.60
N ALA A 230 15.25 6.75 9.51
CA ALA A 230 14.27 7.58 8.84
C ALA A 230 14.18 7.27 7.33
N GLY A 231 15.32 7.02 6.69
CA GLY A 231 15.44 6.61 5.30
C GLY A 231 14.75 5.27 5.02
N SER A 232 14.98 4.26 5.86
CA SER A 232 14.30 2.96 5.76
C SER A 232 12.79 3.09 5.94
N ILE A 233 12.33 3.84 6.95
CA ILE A 233 10.90 4.11 7.16
C ILE A 233 10.28 4.79 5.93
N LYS A 234 10.99 5.76 5.34
CA LYS A 234 10.54 6.44 4.13
C LYS A 234 10.43 5.48 2.94
N LYS A 235 11.45 4.65 2.70
CA LYS A 235 11.43 3.63 1.63
C LYS A 235 10.24 2.66 1.82
N LEU A 236 10.06 2.12 3.02
CA LEU A 236 8.94 1.23 3.34
C LEU A 236 7.58 1.89 3.13
N ARG A 237 7.46 3.18 3.47
CA ARG A 237 6.24 3.96 3.25
C ARG A 237 5.90 4.11 1.78
N GLU A 238 6.88 4.33 0.92
CA GLU A 238 6.64 4.41 -0.53
C GLU A 238 6.21 3.05 -1.11
N ILE A 239 6.84 1.95 -0.69
CA ILE A 239 6.41 0.60 -1.07
C ILE A 239 4.97 0.33 -0.60
N CYS A 240 4.67 0.64 0.66
CA CYS A 240 3.33 0.49 1.24
C CYS A 240 2.27 1.26 0.45
N LYS A 241 2.53 2.54 0.13
CA LYS A 241 1.62 3.36 -0.67
C LYS A 241 1.36 2.78 -2.05
N PHE A 242 2.39 2.23 -2.70
CA PHE A 242 2.28 1.60 -4.00
C PHE A 242 1.46 0.30 -3.93
N GLU A 243 1.77 -0.61 -3.00
CA GLU A 243 1.09 -1.90 -2.88
C GLU A 243 -0.37 -1.78 -2.43
N LEU A 244 -0.69 -0.78 -1.61
CA LEU A 244 -2.07 -0.52 -1.18
C LEU A 244 -2.86 0.31 -2.19
N GLY A 245 -2.23 0.76 -3.30
CA GLY A 245 -2.90 1.56 -4.34
C GLY A 245 -3.29 2.97 -3.89
N ILE A 246 -2.65 3.51 -2.84
CA ILE A 246 -2.93 4.85 -2.28
C ILE A 246 -2.40 5.93 -3.24
N VAL A 247 -1.25 5.69 -3.87
CA VAL A 247 -0.78 6.50 -4.98
C VAL A 247 -1.28 5.85 -6.25
N LYS A 248 -2.33 6.43 -6.86
CA LYS A 248 -2.69 6.08 -8.24
C LYS A 248 -1.46 6.34 -9.10
N VAL A 249 -1.00 5.30 -9.80
CA VAL A 249 -0.24 5.48 -11.04
C VAL A 249 -1.01 6.53 -11.83
N LEU A 250 -0.39 7.71 -12.01
CA LEU A 250 -0.77 8.59 -13.11
C LEU A 250 -0.45 7.76 -14.35
N SER A 251 -1.41 6.93 -14.77
CA SER A 251 -1.37 6.31 -16.07
C SER A 251 -1.31 7.47 -17.03
N THR A 252 -0.14 7.63 -17.65
CA THR A 252 0.00 8.17 -18.99
C THR A 252 -1.20 7.70 -19.82
N GLN A 253 -2.18 8.59 -19.92
CA GLN A 253 -3.03 8.66 -21.09
C GLN A 253 -2.20 9.42 -22.11
N GLU A 254 -1.69 8.69 -23.09
CA GLU A 254 -1.65 9.03 -24.51
C GLU A 254 -1.20 7.79 -25.30
#